data_AF-A0A7S7PZJ0-F1
#
_entry.id   AF-A0A7S7PZJ0-F1
#
_cell.length_a   1.000
_cell.length_b   1.000
_cell.length_c   1.000
_cell.angle_alpha   90.00
_cell.angle_beta   90.00
_cell.angle_gamma   90.00
#
_symmetry.space_group_name_H-M   'P 1'
#
loop_
_entity.id
_entity.type
_entity.pdbx_description
1 polymer ?
#
loop_
_entity_poly.entity_id
_entity_poly.type
_entity_poly.pdbx_seq_one_letter_code
_entity_poly.pdbx_strand_id
1 'polypeptide(L)'
;MPAQPFAAIFDEYGAGHLTLVLRTITESSGNERALKAPIIWAVSDLIAAQPAWAELGLRWIEAFDEVDLLGLMRQVQPNRQAVQLRAAICTLLFERLSVALGWPGLGIRAGSREGGLAA
;
A
#
# COMPACT_ATOMS: atom_id res chain seq x y z
N MET A 1 12.76 -12.39 18.14
CA MET A 1 11.35 -11.95 18.17
C MET A 1 11.12 -11.09 16.95
N PRO A 2 10.12 -11.33 16.09
CA PRO A 2 9.76 -10.31 15.11
C PRO A 2 9.42 -9.04 15.89
N ALA A 3 10.02 -7.90 15.53
CA ALA A 3 9.82 -6.65 16.25
C ALA A 3 8.32 -6.32 16.29
N GLN A 4 7.84 -5.87 17.46
CA GLN A 4 6.48 -5.37 17.59
C GLN A 4 6.33 -4.16 16.66
N PRO A 5 5.46 -4.21 15.64
CA PRO A 5 5.47 -3.23 14.56
C PRO A 5 5.26 -1.80 15.07
N PHE A 6 4.46 -1.61 16.12
CA PHE A 6 4.15 -0.29 16.64
C PHE A 6 5.36 0.43 17.25
N ALA A 7 6.10 -0.26 18.14
CA ALA A 7 7.28 0.35 18.77
C ALA A 7 8.36 0.68 17.72
N ALA A 8 8.62 -0.25 16.80
CA ALA A 8 9.61 -0.04 15.76
C ALA A 8 9.25 1.11 14.80
N ILE A 9 7.99 1.19 14.36
CA ILE A 9 7.52 2.31 13.51
C ILE A 9 7.53 3.63 14.28
N PHE A 10 7.15 3.62 15.57
CA PHE A 10 7.20 4.81 16.41
C PHE A 10 8.63 5.33 16.57
N ASP A 11 9.58 4.45 16.87
CA ASP A 11 10.98 4.81 17.09
C ASP A 11 11.63 5.33 15.79
N GLU A 12 11.24 4.79 14.62
CA GLU A 12 11.82 5.16 13.33
C GLU A 12 11.18 6.40 12.69
N TYR A 13 9.85 6.51 12.70
CA TYR A 13 9.11 7.55 11.97
C TYR A 13 8.31 8.51 12.86
N GLY A 14 8.23 8.22 14.17
CA GLY A 14 7.51 9.05 15.14
C GLY A 14 6.00 8.80 15.22
N ALA A 15 5.37 9.48 16.19
CA ALA A 15 3.95 9.28 16.53
C ALA A 15 3.00 9.59 15.37
N GLY A 16 3.24 10.67 14.62
CA GLY A 16 2.36 11.10 13.53
C GLY A 16 2.25 10.06 12.42
N HIS A 17 3.38 9.44 12.04
CA HIS A 17 3.41 8.37 11.06
C HIS A 17 2.68 7.12 11.54
N LEU A 18 2.94 6.68 12.78
CA LEU A 18 2.24 5.54 13.37
C LEU A 18 0.72 5.79 13.44
N THR A 19 0.30 6.99 13.86
CA THR A 19 -1.11 7.37 13.87
C THR A 19 -1.71 7.28 12.47
N LEU A 20 -1.02 7.79 11.44
CA LEU A 20 -1.52 7.70 10.07
C LEU A 20 -1.65 6.26 9.58
N VAL A 21 -0.67 5.39 9.88
CA VAL A 21 -0.74 3.95 9.57
C VAL A 21 -1.97 3.31 10.21
N LEU A 22 -2.19 3.55 11.51
CA LEU A 22 -3.31 2.97 12.24
C LEU A 22 -4.65 3.48 11.69
N ARG A 23 -4.79 4.79 11.51
CA ARG A 23 -6.00 5.41 10.95
C ARG A 23 -6.31 4.89 9.55
N THR A 24 -5.31 4.78 8.68
CA THR A 24 -5.48 4.22 7.33
C THR A 24 -6.13 2.83 7.37
N ILE A 25 -5.68 1.98 8.28
CA ILE A 25 -6.19 0.60 8.39
C ILE A 25 -7.57 0.57 9.07
N THR A 26 -7.77 1.33 10.15
CA THR A 26 -8.99 1.23 10.96
C THR A 26 -10.14 2.10 10.49
N GLU A 27 -9.85 3.17 9.76
CA GLU A 27 -10.86 4.12 9.24
C GLU A 27 -11.23 3.82 7.78
N SER A 28 -10.51 2.95 7.07
CA SER A 28 -10.96 2.45 5.77
C SER A 28 -11.99 1.32 5.91
N SER A 29 -13.03 1.39 5.10
CA SER A 29 -14.20 0.52 5.11
C SER A 29 -13.81 -0.93 4.80
N GLY A 30 -14.20 -1.87 5.67
CA GLY A 30 -13.95 -3.30 5.48
C GLY A 30 -12.55 -3.78 5.91
N ASN A 31 -11.70 -2.89 6.42
CA ASN A 31 -10.34 -3.19 6.85
C ASN A 31 -10.14 -3.21 8.38
N GLU A 32 -11.21 -3.14 9.17
CA GLU A 32 -11.17 -2.95 10.63
C GLU A 32 -10.43 -4.08 11.37
N ARG A 33 -10.33 -5.26 10.73
CA ARG A 33 -9.65 -6.46 11.26
C ARG A 33 -8.26 -6.68 10.65
N ALA A 34 -7.75 -5.74 9.86
CA ALA A 34 -6.52 -5.86 9.09
C ALA A 34 -5.24 -5.41 9.83
N LEU A 35 -5.31 -5.14 11.15
CA LEU A 35 -4.15 -4.90 12.01
C LEU A 35 -3.31 -6.18 12.21
N LYS A 36 -2.63 -6.61 11.14
CA LYS A 36 -1.70 -7.73 11.10
C LYS A 36 -0.31 -7.19 10.81
N ALA A 37 0.71 -7.72 11.47
CA ALA A 37 2.07 -7.18 11.35
C ALA A 37 2.56 -6.99 9.90
N PRO A 38 2.36 -7.93 8.95
CA PRO A 38 2.77 -7.71 7.55
C PRO A 38 2.03 -6.54 6.87
N ILE A 39 0.75 -6.34 7.20
CA ILE A 39 -0.08 -5.26 6.64
C ILE A 39 0.35 -3.92 7.24
N ILE A 40 0.50 -3.84 8.57
CA ILE A 40 0.95 -2.63 9.28
C ILE A 40 2.29 -2.16 8.71
N TRP A 41 3.24 -3.07 8.53
CA TRP A 41 4.52 -2.76 7.92
C TRP A 41 4.39 -2.32 6.46
N ALA A 42 3.59 -3.00 5.64
CA ALA A 42 3.41 -2.64 4.23
C ALA A 42 2.78 -1.26 4.04
N VAL A 43 1.80 -0.90 4.88
CA VAL A 43 1.20 0.45 4.88
C VAL A 43 2.22 1.50 5.29
N SER A 44 3.01 1.21 6.35
CA SER A 44 4.11 2.09 6.77
C SER A 44 5.14 2.32 5.67
N ASP A 45 5.57 1.25 4.98
CA ASP A 45 6.51 1.31 3.86
C ASP A 45 5.99 2.19 2.74
N LEU A 46 4.71 2.03 2.40
CA LEU A 46 4.10 2.78 1.33
C LEU A 46 3.99 4.27 1.66
N ILE A 47 3.61 4.62 2.90
CA ILE A 47 3.58 6.02 3.36
C ILE A 47 4.99 6.62 3.28
N ALA A 48 6.01 5.90 3.75
CA ALA A 48 7.40 6.37 3.71
C ALA A 48 7.93 6.53 2.27
N ALA A 49 7.55 5.62 1.35
CA ALA A 49 7.97 5.65 -0.04
C ALA A 49 7.19 6.63 -0.91
N GLN A 50 5.93 6.91 -0.58
CA GLN A 50 5.01 7.77 -1.35
C GLN A 50 4.35 8.83 -0.44
N PRO A 51 5.12 9.71 0.20
CA PRO A 51 4.57 10.71 1.13
C PRO A 51 3.53 11.62 0.47
N ALA A 52 3.72 11.98 -0.80
CA ALA A 52 2.77 12.80 -1.56
C ALA A 52 1.38 12.16 -1.72
N TRP A 53 1.26 10.83 -1.64
CA TRP A 53 -0.05 10.17 -1.66
C TRP A 53 -0.74 10.27 -0.31
N ALA A 54 0.01 10.06 0.77
CA ALA A 54 -0.47 10.14 2.14
C ALA A 54 -0.89 11.58 2.52
N GLU A 55 -0.30 12.59 1.89
CA GLU A 55 -0.64 14.01 2.04
C GLU A 55 -1.98 14.41 1.40
N LEU A 56 -2.63 13.53 0.64
CA LEU A 56 -3.95 13.81 0.03
C LEU A 56 -5.11 13.86 1.04
N GLY A 57 -4.84 13.70 2.34
CA GLY A 57 -5.83 13.80 3.41
C GLY A 57 -6.86 12.67 3.34
N LEU A 58 -8.15 12.99 3.41
CA LEU A 58 -9.22 11.98 3.41
C LEU A 58 -9.20 11.09 2.15
N ARG A 59 -8.82 11.65 1.00
CA ARG A 59 -8.69 10.90 -0.25
C ARG A 59 -7.72 9.71 -0.16
N TRP A 60 -6.70 9.81 0.70
CA TRP A 60 -5.81 8.68 0.97
C TRP A 60 -6.55 7.53 1.66
N ILE A 61 -7.37 7.82 2.67
CA ILE A 61 -8.15 6.80 3.40
C ILE A 61 -9.24 6.22 2.51
N GLU A 62 -9.96 7.06 1.76
CA GLU A 62 -10.99 6.63 0.79
C GLU A 62 -10.42 5.70 -0.28
N ALA A 63 -9.17 5.92 -0.73
CA ALA A 63 -8.53 5.01 -1.67
C ALA A 63 -8.28 3.61 -1.11
N PHE A 64 -8.17 3.46 0.22
CA PHE A 64 -8.07 2.16 0.88
C PHE A 64 -9.43 1.45 1.01
N ASP A 65 -10.57 2.15 0.87
CA ASP A 65 -11.90 1.52 0.84
C ASP A 65 -12.04 0.58 -0.37
N GLU A 66 -11.31 0.86 -1.45
CA GLU A 66 -11.27 0.04 -2.67
C GLU A 66 -10.31 -1.17 -2.57
N VAL A 67 -9.69 -1.41 -1.40
CA VAL A 67 -8.67 -2.44 -1.21
C VAL A 67 -9.00 -3.37 -0.04
N ASP A 68 -9.27 -4.65 -0.32
CA ASP A 68 -9.35 -5.70 0.72
C ASP A 68 -7.94 -6.10 1.21
N LEU A 69 -7.47 -5.46 2.29
CA LEU A 69 -6.13 -5.71 2.87
C LEU A 69 -5.93 -7.17 3.30
N LEU A 70 -6.97 -7.79 3.87
CA LEU A 70 -6.92 -9.19 4.25
C LEU A 70 -6.92 -10.10 3.01
N GLY A 71 -7.61 -9.71 1.95
CA GLY A 71 -7.57 -10.34 0.64
C GLY A 71 -6.18 -10.31 0.03
N LEU A 72 -5.47 -9.17 0.11
CA LEU A 72 -4.08 -9.07 -0.34
C LEU A 72 -3.19 -10.04 0.42
N MET A 73 -3.31 -10.04 1.75
CA MET A 73 -2.55 -10.95 2.60
C MET A 73 -2.85 -12.42 2.24
N ARG A 74 -4.12 -12.79 2.06
CA ARG A 74 -4.51 -14.15 1.61
C ARG A 74 -3.93 -14.50 0.25
N GLN A 75 -3.90 -13.56 -0.68
CA GLN A 75 -3.36 -13.74 -2.03
C GLN A 75 -1.84 -14.00 -2.00
N VAL A 76 -1.09 -13.28 -1.17
CA VAL A 76 0.39 -13.44 -1.09
C VAL A 76 0.83 -14.59 -0.17
N GLN A 77 -0.01 -15.01 0.77
CA GLN A 77 0.32 -16.00 1.81
C GLN A 77 0.88 -17.32 1.24
N PRO A 78 0.36 -17.89 0.14
CA PRO A 78 0.90 -19.12 -0.46
C PRO A 78 2.32 -18.96 -0.99
N ASN A 79 2.72 -17.75 -1.43
CA ASN A 79 4.02 -17.48 -2.04
C ASN A 79 5.11 -17.04 -1.02
N ARG A 80 4.84 -17.16 0.28
CA ARG A 80 5.73 -16.65 1.35
C ARG A 80 7.13 -17.28 1.41
N GLN A 81 7.33 -18.41 0.73
CA GLN A 81 8.64 -19.05 0.64
C GLN A 81 9.55 -18.37 -0.38
N ALA A 82 8.97 -17.72 -1.40
CA ALA A 82 9.72 -17.00 -2.42
C ALA A 82 9.86 -15.51 -2.08
N VAL A 83 8.88 -14.92 -1.40
CA VAL A 83 8.84 -13.47 -1.12
C VAL A 83 8.44 -13.18 0.32
N GLN A 84 9.01 -12.12 0.89
CA GLN A 84 8.58 -11.60 2.18
C GLN A 84 7.18 -10.98 2.07
N LEU A 85 6.28 -11.32 3.00
CA LEU A 85 4.89 -10.85 2.96
C LEU A 85 4.75 -9.33 2.99
N ARG A 86 5.55 -8.64 3.82
CA ARG A 86 5.61 -7.16 3.90
C ARG A 86 5.84 -6.55 2.52
N ALA A 87 6.91 -6.99 1.85
CA ALA A 87 7.27 -6.49 0.52
C ALA A 87 6.21 -6.84 -0.53
N ALA A 88 5.69 -8.07 -0.52
CA ALA A 88 4.68 -8.49 -1.48
C ALA A 88 3.36 -7.69 -1.34
N ILE A 89 2.90 -7.46 -0.11
CA ILE A 89 1.70 -6.65 0.16
C ILE A 89 1.96 -5.20 -0.24
N CYS A 90 3.13 -4.63 0.08
CA CYS A 90 3.49 -3.26 -0.31
C CYS A 90 3.43 -3.06 -1.83
N THR A 91 3.96 -4.01 -2.62
CA THR A 91 3.88 -3.96 -4.09
C THR A 91 2.44 -3.97 -4.59
N LEU A 92 1.60 -4.86 -4.04
CA LEU A 92 0.18 -4.95 -4.41
C LEU A 92 -0.63 -3.72 -3.99
N LEU A 93 -0.26 -3.10 -2.87
CA LEU A 93 -0.84 -1.82 -2.44
C LEU A 93 -0.44 -0.70 -3.39
N PHE A 94 0.84 -0.59 -3.73
CA PHE A 94 1.34 0.40 -4.68
C PHE A 94 0.58 0.30 -6.02
N GLU A 95 0.43 -0.91 -6.56
CA GLU A 95 -0.34 -1.15 -7.79
C GLU A 95 -1.79 -0.64 -7.64
N ARG A 96 -2.55 -1.11 -6.65
CA ARG A 96 -3.97 -0.75 -6.50
C ARG A 96 -4.18 0.74 -6.24
N LEU A 97 -3.36 1.32 -5.36
CA LEU A 97 -3.49 2.73 -4.98
C LEU A 97 -3.01 3.67 -6.07
N SER A 98 -2.05 3.26 -6.90
CA SER A 98 -1.68 4.05 -8.08
C SER A 98 -2.88 4.24 -9.01
N VAL A 99 -3.68 3.19 -9.23
CA VAL A 99 -4.90 3.25 -10.03
C VAL A 99 -5.96 4.11 -9.34
N ALA A 100 -6.25 3.86 -8.06
CA ALA A 100 -7.27 4.60 -7.30
C ALA A 100 -6.96 6.10 -7.18
N LEU A 101 -5.68 6.46 -7.06
CA LEU A 101 -5.24 7.84 -6.92
C LEU A 101 -4.92 8.53 -8.26
N GLY A 102 -5.01 7.81 -9.38
CA GLY A 102 -4.71 8.36 -10.71
C GLY A 102 -3.23 8.67 -10.94
N TRP A 103 -2.33 7.96 -10.26
CA TRP A 103 -0.89 8.06 -10.47
C TRP A 103 -0.43 7.04 -11.51
N PRO A 104 0.62 7.35 -12.31
CA PRO A 104 1.21 6.36 -13.21
C PRO A 104 1.77 5.21 -12.39
N GLY A 105 0.99 4.13 -12.26
CA GLY A 105 1.38 2.90 -11.58
C GLY A 105 2.45 2.11 -12.32
N LEU A 106 2.58 0.82 -11.98
CA LEU A 106 3.36 -0.17 -12.75
C LEU A 106 2.83 -0.42 -14.18
N GLY A 107 1.97 0.46 -14.69
CA GLY A 107 1.56 0.52 -16.07
C GLY A 107 2.76 0.77 -16.97
N ILE A 108 3.27 -0.31 -17.55
CA ILE A 108 4.00 -0.28 -18.81
C ILE A 108 3.29 0.72 -19.71
N ARG A 109 4.03 1.72 -20.21
CA ARG A 109 3.57 2.66 -21.23
C ARG A 109 2.72 1.88 -22.23
N ALA A 110 1.40 2.12 -22.26
CA ALA A 110 0.61 1.75 -23.41
C ALA A 110 1.27 2.47 -24.59
N GLY A 111 1.98 1.72 -25.42
CA GLY A 111 2.69 2.29 -26.55
C GLY A 111 1.67 2.98 -27.43
N SER A 112 1.73 4.31 -27.51
CA SER A 112 1.18 5.06 -28.63
C SER A 112 1.86 4.54 -29.89
N ARG A 113 1.27 3.53 -30.53
CA ARG A 113 1.44 3.26 -31.95
C ARG A 113 0.36 4.05 -32.70
N GLU A 114 0.55 5.36 -32.75
CA GLU A 114 -0.04 6.20 -33.79
C GLU A 114 1.09 7.02 -34.38
N GLY A 115 1.42 6.75 -35.64
CA GLY A 115 2.56 7.37 -36.32
C GLY A 115 2.94 6.68 -37.62
N GLY A 116 1.99 6.68 -38.57
CA GLY A 116 2.25 6.75 -40.02
C GLY A 116 3.21 5.75 -40.65
N LEU A 117 2.65 4.75 -41.33
CA LEU A 117 3.21 4.31 -42.61
C LEU A 117 2.33 4.87 -43.73
N ALA A 118 2.63 6.09 -44.11
CA ALA A 118 2.29 6.62 -45.42
C ALA A 118 3.60 6.67 -46.21
N ALA A 119 3.79 5.69 -47.10
CA ALA A 119 4.54 5.74 -48.36
C ALA A 119 4.48 4.36 -49.01
#